data_AF-A0A844X7J6-F1
#
_entry.id   AF-A0A844X7J6-F1
#
_cell.length_a   1.000
_cell.length_b   1.000
_cell.length_c   1.000
_cell.angle_alpha   90.00
_cell.angle_beta   90.00
_cell.angle_gamma   90.00
#
_symmetry.space_group_name_H-M   'P 1'
#
loop_
_entity.id
_entity.type
_entity.pdbx_description
1 polymer ?
#
loop_
_entity_poly.entity_id
_entity_poly.type
_entity_poly.pdbx_seq_one_letter_code
_entity_poly.pdbx_strand_id
1 'polypeptide(L)'
;MKFRIGAIFSQVGISFKVSHKVIKLIWSDLEERVPLSEEYEKKFRDYTLVFLYSAREQNDFLVKGPTISKRYKVIEYVIYMPFKEIQSDEEIYNVFLMCMEKGVREVFRKYNINQNELKDIFYNVRKKVIGNIEYSNL
;
A
#
# COMPACT_ATOMS: atom_id res chain seq x y z
N MET A 1 -3.59 15.94 4.07
CA MET A 1 -3.57 14.55 3.58
C MET A 1 -2.24 13.93 3.94
N LYS A 2 -2.27 12.96 4.85
CA LYS A 2 -1.09 12.27 5.39
C LYS A 2 -0.60 11.19 4.43
N PHE A 3 -1.54 10.45 3.83
CA PHE A 3 -1.21 9.30 2.99
C PHE A 3 -1.78 9.42 1.58
N ARG A 4 -1.12 8.78 0.61
CA ARG A 4 -1.65 8.48 -0.72
C ARG A 4 -1.28 7.05 -1.12
N ILE A 5 -2.13 6.42 -1.91
CA ILE A 5 -1.87 5.11 -2.49
C ILE A 5 -2.06 5.19 -4.00
N GLY A 6 -1.11 4.64 -4.76
CA GLY A 6 -1.14 4.60 -6.22
C GLY A 6 -0.54 3.32 -6.78
N ALA A 7 -0.62 3.15 -8.09
CA ALA A 7 -0.04 2.01 -8.80
C ALA A 7 1.04 2.49 -9.77
N ILE A 8 2.11 1.69 -9.94
CA ILE A 8 3.11 1.91 -10.98
C ILE A 8 3.52 0.56 -11.56
N PHE A 9 3.37 0.35 -12.87
CA PHE A 9 3.78 -0.88 -13.55
C PHE A 9 4.80 -0.53 -14.62
N SER A 10 6.06 -0.88 -14.37
CA SER A 10 7.19 -0.51 -15.23
C SER A 10 7.68 -1.67 -16.11
N GLN A 11 7.27 -2.90 -15.80
CA GLN A 11 7.64 -4.10 -16.55
C GLN A 11 6.52 -4.45 -17.54
N VAL A 12 6.89 -4.60 -18.82
CA VAL A 12 5.95 -4.96 -19.89
C VAL A 12 5.33 -6.33 -19.60
N GLY A 13 4.00 -6.42 -19.65
CA GLY A 13 3.26 -7.67 -19.38
C GLY A 13 3.13 -8.06 -17.91
N ILE A 14 3.76 -7.32 -16.99
CA ILE A 14 3.77 -7.63 -15.55
C ILE A 14 2.92 -6.58 -14.83
N SER A 15 1.62 -6.84 -14.76
CA SER A 15 0.65 -5.97 -14.10
C SER A 15 -0.57 -6.74 -13.64
N PHE A 16 -1.21 -6.26 -12.58
CA PHE A 16 -2.46 -6.81 -12.08
C PHE A 16 -3.45 -5.68 -11.78
N LYS A 17 -4.74 -6.01 -11.78
CA LYS A 17 -5.80 -5.06 -11.49
C LYS A 17 -6.29 -5.23 -10.05
N VAL A 18 -6.50 -4.10 -9.38
CA VAL A 18 -7.13 -4.02 -8.07
C VAL A 18 -8.16 -2.92 -8.16
N SER A 19 -9.37 -3.18 -7.70
CA SER A 19 -10.43 -2.19 -7.73
C SER A 19 -10.03 -0.95 -6.93
N HIS A 20 -10.26 0.23 -7.50
CA HIS A 20 -10.01 1.52 -6.85
C HIS A 20 -10.79 1.64 -5.52
N LYS A 21 -11.90 0.91 -5.37
CA LYS A 21 -12.67 0.85 -4.12
C LYS A 21 -11.86 0.22 -2.98
N VAL A 22 -11.11 -0.84 -3.26
CA VAL A 22 -10.23 -1.50 -2.28
C VAL A 22 -9.12 -0.53 -1.85
N ILE A 23 -8.50 0.15 -2.81
CA ILE A 23 -7.49 1.18 -2.52
C ILE A 23 -8.06 2.30 -1.65
N LYS A 24 -9.27 2.77 -1.98
CA LYS A 24 -9.97 3.80 -1.22
C LYS A 24 -10.27 3.38 0.21
N LEU A 25 -10.68 2.13 0.45
CA LEU A 25 -10.91 1.61 1.80
C LEU A 25 -9.63 1.67 2.65
N ILE A 26 -8.52 1.16 2.13
CA ILE A 26 -7.23 1.18 2.83
C ILE A 26 -6.80 2.63 3.11
N TRP A 27 -6.89 3.49 2.10
CA TRP A 27 -6.48 4.89 2.21
C TRP A 27 -7.32 5.65 3.24
N SER A 28 -8.65 5.54 3.20
CA SER A 28 -9.54 6.23 4.13
C SER A 28 -9.29 5.78 5.57
N ASP A 29 -9.16 4.46 5.81
CA ASP A 29 -8.89 3.93 7.14
C ASP A 29 -7.52 4.38 7.69
N LEU A 30 -6.48 4.43 6.85
CA LEU A 30 -5.16 4.96 7.24
C LEU A 30 -5.24 6.45 7.56
N GLU A 31 -5.87 7.24 6.70
CA GLU A 31 -5.99 8.70 6.85
C GLU A 31 -6.80 9.06 8.10
N GLU A 32 -7.81 8.28 8.46
CA GLU A 32 -8.62 8.52 9.66
C GLU A 32 -7.89 8.08 10.93
N ARG A 33 -7.37 6.85 10.96
CA ARG A 33 -6.97 6.18 12.21
C ARG A 33 -5.49 6.29 12.55
N VAL A 34 -4.62 6.58 11.57
CA VAL A 34 -3.17 6.56 11.79
C VAL A 34 -2.61 7.98 11.80
N PRO A 35 -2.21 8.53 12.96
CA PRO A 35 -1.45 9.76 12.99
C PRO A 35 -0.01 9.53 12.52
N LEU A 36 0.59 10.55 11.88
CA LEU A 36 2.03 10.55 11.63
C LEU A 36 2.76 10.71 12.97
N SER A 37 3.98 10.17 13.06
CA SER A 37 4.80 10.31 14.27
C SER A 37 5.38 11.72 14.39
N GLU A 38 5.71 12.12 15.61
CA GLU A 38 6.43 13.38 15.85
C GLU A 38 7.77 13.44 15.07
N GLU A 39 8.44 12.30 14.94
CA GLU A 39 9.68 12.18 14.17
C GLU A 39 9.46 12.49 12.69
N TYR A 40 8.40 11.93 12.09
CA TYR A 40 8.03 12.20 10.71
C TYR A 40 7.69 13.69 10.54
N GLU A 41 6.84 14.25 11.40
CA GLU A 41 6.41 15.65 11.33
C GLU A 41 7.57 16.63 11.51
N LYS A 42 8.57 16.30 12.35
CA LYS A 42 9.77 17.12 12.50
C LYS A 42 10.64 17.15 11.25
N LYS A 43 10.76 16.01 10.55
CA LYS A 43 11.67 15.84 9.40
C LYS A 43 11.01 16.21 8.06
N PHE A 44 9.72 15.94 7.94
CA PHE A 44 8.96 15.99 6.70
C PHE A 44 7.63 16.72 6.88
N ARG A 45 7.65 17.81 7.66
CA ARG A 45 6.48 18.69 7.82
C ARG A 45 5.87 19.05 6.47
N ASP A 46 4.56 18.89 6.37
CA ASP A 46 3.75 19.14 5.16
C ASP A 46 4.00 18.17 3.99
N TYR A 47 4.77 17.08 4.18
CA TYR A 47 4.94 16.06 3.15
C TYR A 47 3.92 14.94 3.30
N THR A 48 3.33 14.53 2.17
CA THR A 48 2.50 13.31 2.10
C THR A 48 3.38 12.07 1.94
N LEU A 49 3.09 11.03 2.72
CA LEU A 49 3.68 9.71 2.57
C LEU A 49 2.91 8.90 1.52
N VAL A 50 3.58 8.50 0.45
CA VAL A 50 2.95 7.88 -0.72
C VAL A 50 3.40 6.42 -0.84
N PHE A 51 2.41 5.53 -0.95
CA PHE A 51 2.61 4.11 -1.21
C PHE A 51 2.24 3.80 -2.65
N LEU A 52 3.22 3.47 -3.47
CA LEU A 52 3.01 2.95 -4.81
C LEU A 52 3.09 1.43 -4.75
N TYR A 53 2.08 0.72 -5.24
CA TYR A 53 2.20 -0.73 -5.44
C TYR A 53 2.58 -1.04 -6.89
N SER A 54 3.32 -2.13 -7.06
CA SER A 54 3.83 -2.58 -8.34
C SER A 54 3.97 -4.10 -8.35
N ALA A 55 4.13 -4.68 -9.53
CA ALA A 55 4.40 -6.09 -9.72
C ALA A 55 5.83 -6.29 -10.21
N ARG A 56 6.47 -7.39 -9.80
CA ARG A 56 7.72 -7.87 -10.40
C ARG A 56 7.60 -9.33 -10.76
N GLU A 57 8.24 -9.70 -11.87
CA GLU A 57 8.33 -11.10 -12.30
C GLU A 57 9.07 -11.99 -11.29
N GLN A 58 10.04 -11.41 -10.57
CA GLN A 58 10.73 -12.06 -9.46
C GLN A 58 9.75 -12.32 -8.32
N ASN A 59 9.83 -13.49 -7.69
CA ASN A 59 8.93 -13.92 -6.61
C ASN A 59 9.18 -13.20 -5.26
N ASP A 60 9.92 -12.10 -5.26
CA ASP A 60 10.34 -11.44 -4.03
C ASP A 60 9.52 -10.18 -3.78
N PHE A 61 8.81 -10.19 -2.65
CA PHE A 61 8.30 -8.98 -2.04
C PHE A 61 9.47 -8.01 -1.73
N LEU A 62 9.34 -6.74 -2.11
CA LEU A 62 10.35 -5.72 -1.82
C LEU A 62 9.73 -4.33 -1.63
N VAL A 63 10.16 -3.61 -0.60
CA VAL A 63 9.89 -2.16 -0.46
C VAL A 63 11.11 -1.35 -0.90
N LYS A 64 10.96 -0.50 -1.90
CA LYS A 64 12.01 0.41 -2.41
C LYS A 64 11.67 1.87 -2.13
N GLY A 65 12.67 2.67 -1.75
CA GLY A 65 12.53 4.09 -1.46
C GLY A 65 13.33 4.52 -0.22
N PRO A 66 13.18 5.77 0.24
CA PRO A 66 12.24 6.76 -0.29
C PRO A 66 12.76 7.46 -1.56
N THR A 67 11.86 7.77 -2.49
CA THR A 67 12.04 8.87 -3.45
C THR A 67 11.41 10.12 -2.86
N ILE A 68 12.18 11.22 -2.76
CA ILE A 68 11.72 12.46 -2.13
C ILE A 68 11.53 13.53 -3.20
N SER A 69 10.30 14.02 -3.36
CA SER A 69 10.03 15.18 -4.20
C SER A 69 9.73 16.41 -3.35
N LYS A 70 10.70 17.34 -3.32
CA LYS A 70 10.53 18.63 -2.63
C LYS A 70 9.49 19.52 -3.31
N ARG A 71 9.37 19.43 -4.65
CA ARG A 71 8.41 20.19 -5.45
C ARG A 71 6.97 19.82 -5.11
N TYR A 72 6.69 18.53 -5.01
CA TYR A 72 5.34 18.03 -4.73
C TYR A 72 5.10 17.74 -3.25
N LYS A 73 6.12 17.91 -2.40
CA LYS A 73 6.09 17.60 -0.97
C LYS A 73 5.61 16.16 -0.73
N VAL A 74 6.27 15.20 -1.36
CA VAL A 74 5.96 13.78 -1.21
C VAL A 74 7.19 12.94 -0.87
N ILE A 75 6.96 11.91 -0.07
CA ILE A 75 7.89 10.84 0.25
C ILE A 75 7.31 9.54 -0.30
N GLU A 76 7.90 9.00 -1.36
CA GLU A 76 7.36 7.87 -2.10
C GLU A 76 8.11 6.58 -1.80
N TYR A 77 7.36 5.52 -1.55
CA TYR A 77 7.85 4.15 -1.48
C TYR A 77 7.11 3.29 -2.49
N VAL A 78 7.83 2.37 -3.12
CA VAL A 78 7.27 1.36 -4.03
C VAL A 78 7.26 0.01 -3.32
N ILE A 79 6.09 -0.60 -3.20
CA ILE A 79 5.86 -1.96 -2.71
C ILE A 79 5.76 -2.86 -3.94
N TYR A 80 6.85 -3.56 -4.25
CA TYR A 80 6.89 -4.57 -5.29
C TYR A 80 6.35 -5.89 -4.75
N MET A 81 5.38 -6.44 -5.47
CA MET A 81 4.67 -7.66 -5.13
C MET A 81 5.02 -8.79 -6.10
N PRO A 82 5.03 -10.05 -5.64
CA PRO A 82 5.32 -11.21 -6.48
C PRO A 82 4.19 -11.43 -7.49
N PHE A 83 4.48 -11.16 -8.77
CA PHE A 83 3.46 -11.21 -9.82
C PHE A 83 2.85 -12.60 -10.01
N LYS A 84 3.69 -13.65 -9.98
CA LYS A 84 3.24 -15.03 -10.20
C LYS A 84 2.27 -15.48 -9.12
N GLU A 85 2.55 -15.17 -7.85
CA GLU A 85 1.67 -15.48 -6.72
C GLU A 85 0.33 -14.74 -6.83
N ILE A 86 0.37 -13.45 -7.18
CA ILE A 86 -0.83 -12.63 -7.38
C ILE A 86 -1.71 -13.16 -8.52
N GLN A 87 -1.11 -13.66 -9.60
CA GLN A 87 -1.86 -14.22 -10.73
C GLN A 87 -2.38 -15.63 -10.49
N SER A 88 -1.66 -16.46 -9.73
CA SER A 88 -2.05 -17.84 -9.47
C SER A 88 -3.13 -17.98 -8.40
N ASP A 89 -3.30 -16.96 -7.55
CA ASP A 89 -4.30 -16.99 -6.49
C ASP A 89 -5.70 -16.71 -7.08
N GLU A 90 -6.64 -17.64 -6.84
CA GLU A 90 -8.05 -17.47 -7.20
C GLU A 90 -8.66 -16.22 -6.52
N GLU A 91 -8.09 -15.82 -5.39
CA GLU A 91 -8.40 -14.63 -4.62
C GLU A 91 -7.21 -13.66 -4.60
N ILE A 92 -6.93 -13.03 -5.74
CA ILE A 92 -5.93 -11.96 -5.93
C ILE A 92 -5.82 -10.96 -4.75
N TYR A 93 -6.94 -10.65 -4.10
CA TYR A 93 -7.01 -9.74 -2.96
C TYR A 93 -6.31 -10.25 -1.70
N ASN A 94 -6.17 -11.57 -1.49
CA ASN A 94 -5.43 -12.13 -0.36
C ASN A 94 -3.96 -11.75 -0.44
N VAL A 95 -3.31 -12.09 -1.55
CA VAL A 95 -1.89 -11.81 -1.78
C VAL A 95 -1.65 -10.30 -1.83
N PHE A 96 -2.52 -9.55 -2.50
CA PHE A 96 -2.42 -8.09 -2.57
C PHE A 96 -2.51 -7.45 -1.18
N LEU A 97 -3.53 -7.76 -0.38
CA LEU A 97 -3.72 -7.15 0.94
C LEU A 97 -2.63 -7.57 1.92
N MET A 98 -2.16 -8.82 1.85
CA MET A 98 -0.99 -9.28 2.59
C MET A 98 0.27 -8.46 2.25
N CYS A 99 0.59 -8.31 0.96
CA CYS A 99 1.76 -7.55 0.51
C CYS A 99 1.63 -6.06 0.87
N MET A 100 0.45 -5.46 0.68
CA MET A 100 0.21 -4.07 1.06
C MET A 100 0.40 -3.85 2.55
N GLU A 101 -0.18 -4.73 3.40
CA GLU A 101 0.00 -4.63 4.86
C GLU A 101 1.48 -4.70 5.24
N LYS A 102 2.20 -5.69 4.70
CA LYS A 102 3.63 -5.86 4.94
C LYS A 102 4.43 -4.62 4.53
N GLY A 103 4.14 -4.06 3.35
CA GLY A 103 4.82 -2.87 2.84
C GLY A 103 4.56 -1.61 3.68
N VAL A 104 3.30 -1.38 4.07
CA VAL A 104 2.94 -0.26 4.93
C VAL A 104 3.63 -0.38 6.29
N ARG A 105 3.64 -1.58 6.90
CA ARG A 105 4.35 -1.84 8.17
C ARG A 105 5.84 -1.55 8.08
N GLU A 106 6.49 -1.99 7.00
CA GLU A 106 7.92 -1.76 6.79
C GLU A 106 8.26 -0.27 6.69
N VAL A 107 7.44 0.53 6.00
CA VAL A 107 7.64 1.98 5.89
C VAL A 107 7.33 2.67 7.22
N PHE A 108 6.25 2.29 7.90
CA PHE A 108 5.89 2.89 9.20
C PHE A 108 6.97 2.70 10.24
N ARG A 109 7.61 1.52 10.27
CA ARG A 109 8.76 1.25 11.14
C ARG A 109 9.94 2.20 10.90
N LYS A 110 10.18 2.62 9.65
CA LYS A 110 11.28 3.58 9.32
C LYS A 110 11.07 4.97 9.89
N TYR A 111 9.83 5.31 10.24
CA TYR A 111 9.46 6.63 10.75
C TYR A 111 8.86 6.57 12.16
N ASN A 112 8.96 5.43 12.84
CA ASN A 112 8.37 5.23 14.17
C ASN A 112 6.86 5.59 14.23
N ILE A 113 6.12 5.32 13.15
CA ILE A 113 4.66 5.49 13.11
C ILE A 113 4.01 4.31 13.83
N ASN A 114 3.03 4.59 14.69
CA ASN A 114 2.30 3.56 15.44
C ASN A 114 1.59 2.58 14.49
N GLN A 115 1.78 1.27 14.72
CA GLN A 115 1.27 0.21 13.85
C GLN A 115 0.11 -0.59 14.46
N ASN A 116 -0.39 -0.20 15.64
CA ASN A 116 -1.43 -0.94 16.37
C ASN A 116 -2.71 -1.04 15.53
N GLU A 117 -3.11 0.05 14.89
CA GLU A 117 -4.32 0.12 14.06
C GLU A 117 -4.22 -0.70 12.76
N LEU A 118 -3.00 -0.95 12.25
CA LEU A 118 -2.81 -1.57 10.93
C LEU A 118 -3.44 -2.96 10.84
N LYS A 119 -3.36 -3.75 11.92
CA LYS A 119 -3.92 -5.11 11.93
C LYS A 119 -5.43 -5.05 11.70
N ASP A 120 -6.11 -4.17 12.42
CA ASP A 120 -7.56 -4.03 12.37
C ASP A 120 -8.04 -3.42 11.06
N ILE A 121 -7.29 -2.44 10.52
CA ILE A 121 -7.57 -1.85 9.21
C ILE A 121 -7.57 -2.95 8.14
N PHE A 122 -6.47 -3.69 8.02
CA PHE A 122 -6.37 -4.71 6.97
C PHE A 122 -7.28 -5.92 7.22
N TYR A 123 -7.58 -6.26 8.48
CA TYR A 123 -8.62 -7.25 8.81
C TYR A 123 -10.01 -6.82 8.31
N ASN A 124 -10.40 -5.57 8.57
CA ASN A 124 -11.70 -5.04 8.14
C ASN A 124 -11.81 -4.94 6.61
N VAL A 125 -10.73 -4.55 5.93
CA VAL A 125 -10.68 -4.53 4.46
C VAL A 125 -10.85 -5.94 3.90
N ARG A 126 -10.10 -6.94 4.42
CA ARG A 126 -10.24 -8.35 4.00
C ARG A 126 -11.67 -8.84 4.13
N LYS A 127 -12.30 -8.61 5.29
CA LYS A 127 -13.69 -9.01 5.56
C LYS A 127 -14.70 -8.40 4.58
N LYS A 128 -14.45 -7.18 4.09
CA LYS A 128 -15.35 -6.50 3.13
C LYS A 128 -15.15 -6.95 1.68
N VAL A 129 -13.91 -7.28 1.32
CA VAL A 129 -13.47 -7.45 -0.07
C VAL A 129 -13.49 -8.91 -0.52
N ILE A 130 -13.00 -9.83 0.32
CA ILE A 130 -12.88 -11.24 -0.05
C ILE A 130 -14.28 -11.85 -0.24
N GLY A 131 -14.50 -12.51 -1.38
CA GLY A 131 -15.79 -13.09 -1.76
C GLY A 131 -16.88 -12.08 -2.15
N ASN A 132 -16.56 -10.77 -2.25
CA ASN A 132 -17.54 -9.74 -2.58
C ASN A 132 -17.37 -9.21 -4.01
N ILE A 133 -18.36 -9.49 -4.86
CA ILE A 133 -18.37 -9.15 -6.28
C ILE A 133 -18.33 -7.65 -6.56
N GLU A 134 -18.75 -6.80 -5.62
CA GLU A 134 -18.69 -5.34 -5.78
C GLU A 134 -17.23 -4.83 -5.90
N TYR A 135 -16.30 -5.61 -5.39
CA TYR A 135 -14.87 -5.36 -5.44
C TYR A 135 -14.16 -6.19 -6.50
N SER A 136 -14.81 -7.19 -7.10
CA SER A 136 -14.24 -7.93 -8.23
C SER A 136 -13.97 -6.99 -9.41
N ASN A 137 -12.81 -7.12 -10.03
CA ASN A 137 -12.46 -6.34 -11.21
C ASN A 137 -13.35 -6.76 -12.38
N LEU A 138 -14.46 -6.05 -12.61
CA LEU A 138 -15.08 -5.96 -13.93
C LEU A 138 -14.14 -5.18 -14.87
#